data_AF-A0A1E9A3U8-F1
#
_entry.id   AF-A0A1E9A3U8-F1
#
_cell.length_a   1.000
_cell.length_b   1.000
_cell.length_c   1.000
_cell.angle_alpha   90.00
_cell.angle_beta   90.00
_cell.angle_gamma   90.00
#
_symmetry.space_group_name_H-M   'P 1'
#
loop_
_entity.id
_entity.type
_entity.pdbx_description
1 polymer ?
#
loop_
_entity_poly.entity_id
_entity_poly.type
_entity_poly.pdbx_seq_one_letter_code
_entity_poly.pdbx_strand_id
1 'polypeptide(L)'
;MKTVGMLRSIKQPGILARTIAYMCHFNDIVFFYFTPEDVDTEYQQINGLFLENGQWRRGIIGYPDVVDNEPMKAVNKGIYDSLQTVSVMTTHALGGKNKVFKMLSQSNNFKDVLIPYRLVKKPEDILNFLSRYQKILLKPVFSNQGRNIYVIEQCGDKITLSDDMTSTTLSEEDLLPLINDKFLKPNYICQPFFESKTKEGHPFDIRLHVRKNEKGQWQKVKIYPRIGLGRHITSNISQGGGISPIVPFLKANFGDNWKDIKRRLEQLCVSFPKRFERFYDYELDALGIDLGVNPQGEIGLFEVNTYPGQQFFYAEDSEVRVSYYQYLLNRIHSDRVQ
;
A
#
# COMPACT_ATOMS: atom_id res chain seq x y z
N MET A 1 9.01 -30.86 -8.87
CA MET A 1 9.57 -30.12 -7.72
C MET A 1 8.88 -28.76 -7.69
N LYS A 2 8.45 -28.27 -6.52
CA LYS A 2 7.76 -26.97 -6.40
C LYS A 2 8.80 -25.88 -6.12
N THR A 3 8.88 -24.87 -6.97
CA THR A 3 9.93 -23.84 -6.88
C THR A 3 9.36 -22.42 -6.75
N VAL A 4 9.94 -21.63 -5.85
CA VAL A 4 9.61 -20.21 -5.67
C VAL A 4 10.89 -19.38 -5.71
N GLY A 5 10.93 -18.41 -6.60
CA GLY A 5 12.01 -17.42 -6.66
C GLY A 5 11.56 -16.07 -6.12
N MET A 6 12.32 -15.45 -5.22
CA MET A 6 12.07 -14.09 -4.74
C MET A 6 12.91 -13.08 -5.52
N LEU A 7 12.27 -12.30 -6.39
CA LEU A 7 12.90 -11.29 -7.23
C LEU A 7 12.90 -9.92 -6.55
N ARG A 8 14.07 -9.34 -6.31
CA ARG A 8 14.22 -7.99 -5.71
C ARG A 8 15.34 -7.19 -6.38
N SER A 9 15.26 -5.86 -6.32
CA SER A 9 16.37 -5.01 -6.79
C SER A 9 17.57 -4.98 -5.83
N ILE A 10 17.39 -5.38 -4.56
CA ILE A 10 18.44 -5.34 -3.55
C ILE A 10 19.29 -6.60 -3.66
N LYS A 11 20.62 -6.47 -3.71
CA LYS A 11 21.52 -7.62 -3.90
C LYS A 11 21.52 -8.61 -2.73
N GLN A 12 21.41 -8.11 -1.50
CA GLN A 12 21.52 -8.93 -0.30
C GLN A 12 20.14 -9.31 0.26
N PRO A 13 19.87 -10.61 0.51
CA PRO A 13 18.62 -11.04 1.11
C PRO A 13 18.48 -10.52 2.54
N GLY A 14 17.37 -9.83 2.82
CA GLY A 14 17.05 -9.32 4.16
C GLY A 14 16.30 -10.31 5.05
N ILE A 15 15.78 -9.81 6.18
CA ILE A 15 15.00 -10.60 7.15
C ILE A 15 13.80 -11.29 6.48
N LEU A 16 13.07 -10.58 5.61
CA LEU A 16 11.93 -11.16 4.89
C LEU A 16 12.33 -12.39 4.06
N ALA A 17 13.40 -12.31 3.27
CA ALA A 17 13.83 -13.42 2.45
C ALA A 17 14.22 -14.63 3.30
N ARG A 18 14.85 -14.38 4.45
CA ARG A 18 15.23 -15.41 5.41
C ARG A 18 14.01 -16.08 6.07
N THR A 19 13.02 -15.30 6.50
CA THR A 19 11.78 -15.86 7.09
C THR A 19 10.98 -16.65 6.07
N ILE A 20 10.90 -16.18 4.82
CA ILE A 20 10.27 -16.93 3.73
C ILE A 20 11.03 -18.22 3.46
N ALA A 21 12.37 -18.19 3.38
CA ALA A 21 13.18 -19.39 3.13
C ALA A 21 12.93 -20.49 4.17
N TYR A 22 12.88 -20.15 5.46
CA TYR A 22 12.57 -21.13 6.52
C TYR A 22 11.16 -21.72 6.37
N MET A 23 10.16 -20.87 6.08
CA MET A 23 8.78 -21.33 5.90
C MET A 23 8.62 -22.18 4.63
N CYS A 24 9.28 -21.82 3.53
CA CYS A 24 9.32 -22.63 2.31
C CYS A 24 9.98 -23.98 2.55
N HIS A 25 11.11 -24.02 3.26
CA HIS A 25 11.78 -25.28 3.61
C HIS A 25 10.87 -26.19 4.44
N PHE A 26 10.15 -25.66 5.43
CA PHE A 26 9.18 -26.43 6.22
C PHE A 26 8.04 -27.02 5.37
N ASN A 27 7.70 -26.37 4.24
CA ASN A 27 6.61 -26.77 3.35
C ASN A 27 7.10 -27.50 2.07
N ASP A 28 8.33 -28.02 2.06
CA ASP A 28 8.94 -28.71 0.92
C ASP A 28 8.95 -27.89 -0.39
N ILE A 29 9.09 -26.57 -0.27
CA ILE A 29 9.21 -25.63 -1.40
C ILE A 29 10.68 -25.25 -1.55
N VAL A 30 11.23 -25.47 -2.75
CA VAL A 30 12.57 -24.99 -3.10
C VAL A 30 12.50 -23.48 -3.30
N PHE A 31 13.15 -22.75 -2.41
CA PHE A 31 13.17 -21.29 -2.39
C PHE A 31 14.56 -20.74 -2.69
N PHE A 32 14.61 -19.70 -3.51
CA PHE A 32 15.83 -18.94 -3.76
C PHE A 32 15.56 -17.45 -3.94
N TYR A 33 16.53 -16.63 -3.58
CA TYR A 33 16.51 -15.19 -3.76
C TYR A 33 17.34 -14.79 -4.97
N PHE A 34 16.87 -13.83 -5.76
CA PHE A 34 17.64 -13.35 -6.91
C PHE A 34 17.30 -11.90 -7.26
N THR A 35 18.19 -11.30 -8.05
CA THR A 35 18.04 -9.98 -8.62
C THR A 35 17.88 -10.06 -10.13
N PRO A 36 17.44 -8.97 -10.80
CA PRO A 36 17.38 -8.93 -12.26
C PRO A 36 18.72 -9.30 -12.92
N GLU A 37 19.86 -8.89 -12.33
CA GLU A 37 21.20 -9.19 -12.84
C GLU A 37 21.56 -10.69 -12.80
N ASP A 38 20.85 -11.48 -12.02
CA ASP A 38 21.10 -12.93 -11.86
C ASP A 38 20.35 -13.77 -12.91
N VAL A 39 19.52 -13.15 -13.76
CA VAL A 39 18.65 -13.84 -14.72
C VAL A 39 19.33 -13.91 -16.09
N ASP A 40 19.53 -15.14 -16.57
CA ASP A 40 19.91 -15.44 -17.94
C ASP A 40 18.66 -15.77 -18.76
N THR A 41 18.26 -14.83 -19.61
CA THR A 41 17.06 -14.98 -20.45
C THR A 41 17.27 -15.87 -21.68
N GLU A 42 18.52 -16.11 -22.09
CA GLU A 42 18.85 -16.97 -23.23
C GLU A 42 18.69 -18.44 -22.83
N TYR A 43 19.25 -18.82 -21.68
CA TYR A 43 19.20 -20.20 -21.18
C TYR A 43 18.06 -20.46 -20.19
N GLN A 44 17.27 -19.44 -19.85
CA GLN A 44 16.21 -19.48 -18.83
C GLN A 44 16.71 -20.01 -17.49
N GLN A 45 17.88 -19.52 -17.08
CA GLN A 45 18.55 -19.90 -15.84
C GLN A 45 18.69 -18.69 -14.92
N ILE A 46 18.79 -18.97 -13.63
CA ILE A 46 18.96 -17.97 -12.58
C ILE A 46 20.10 -18.41 -11.69
N ASN A 47 21.08 -17.54 -11.51
CA ASN A 47 22.12 -17.71 -10.49
C ASN A 47 21.59 -17.23 -9.12
N GLY A 48 20.71 -18.02 -8.51
CA GLY A 48 20.01 -17.67 -7.27
C GLY A 48 20.86 -17.83 -6.00
N LEU A 49 20.42 -17.21 -4.91
CA LEU A 49 20.92 -17.40 -3.56
C LEU A 49 19.98 -18.35 -2.79
N PHE A 50 20.51 -19.48 -2.33
CA PHE A 50 19.83 -20.50 -1.53
C PHE A 50 20.26 -20.39 -0.08
N LEU A 51 19.33 -20.55 0.86
CA LEU A 51 19.65 -20.54 2.28
C LEU A 51 20.01 -21.96 2.75
N GLU A 52 21.30 -22.22 2.97
CA GLU A 52 21.84 -23.50 3.41
C GLU A 52 22.57 -23.33 4.74
N ASN A 53 22.18 -24.09 5.77
CA ASN A 53 22.80 -24.03 7.10
C ASN A 53 22.93 -22.59 7.65
N GLY A 54 21.92 -21.75 7.38
CA GLY A 54 21.86 -20.35 7.80
C GLY A 54 22.67 -19.36 6.94
N GLN A 55 23.39 -19.84 5.91
CA GLN A 55 24.19 -19.04 4.99
C GLN A 55 23.57 -19.01 3.59
N TRP A 56 23.64 -17.85 2.94
CA TRP A 56 23.21 -17.71 1.55
C TRP A 56 24.32 -18.17 0.60
N ARG A 57 24.04 -19.13 -0.27
CA ARG A 57 24.99 -19.69 -1.23
C ARG A 57 24.45 -19.58 -2.64
N ARG A 58 25.33 -19.30 -3.61
CA ARG A 58 24.96 -19.21 -5.02
C ARG A 58 24.75 -20.61 -5.60
N GLY A 59 23.74 -20.74 -6.45
CA GLY A 59 23.45 -21.93 -7.21
C GLY A 59 22.71 -21.57 -8.49
N ILE A 60 22.87 -22.39 -9.53
CA ILE A 60 22.15 -22.21 -10.80
C ILE A 60 20.89 -23.07 -10.77
N ILE A 61 19.76 -22.48 -11.13
CA ILE A 61 18.46 -23.15 -11.25
C ILE A 61 17.69 -22.60 -12.46
N GLY A 62 16.79 -23.39 -13.04
CA GLY A 62 15.86 -22.88 -14.05
C GLY A 62 14.85 -21.88 -13.48
N TYR A 63 14.03 -21.28 -14.34
CA TYR A 63 12.94 -20.41 -13.90
C TYR A 63 12.00 -21.11 -12.91
N PRO A 64 11.53 -20.41 -11.86
CA PRO A 64 10.68 -21.01 -10.84
C PRO A 64 9.23 -21.16 -11.33
N ASP A 65 8.44 -22.01 -10.66
CA ASP A 65 7.00 -22.07 -10.92
C ASP A 65 6.30 -20.74 -10.52
N VAL A 66 6.74 -20.13 -9.42
CA VAL A 66 6.21 -18.87 -8.90
C VAL A 66 7.34 -17.88 -8.64
N VAL A 67 7.15 -16.62 -9.07
CA VAL A 67 8.05 -15.51 -8.74
C VAL A 67 7.36 -14.57 -7.75
N ASP A 68 7.85 -14.53 -6.51
CA ASP A 68 7.54 -13.44 -5.60
C ASP A 68 8.33 -12.21 -6.04
N ASN A 69 7.70 -11.32 -6.80
CA ASN A 69 8.34 -10.13 -7.33
C ASN A 69 7.99 -8.87 -6.54
N GLU A 70 8.91 -7.90 -6.56
CA GLU A 70 8.57 -6.51 -6.30
C GLU A 70 7.87 -5.88 -7.54
N PRO A 71 7.26 -4.68 -7.42
CA PRO A 71 6.72 -3.99 -8.59
C PRO A 71 7.78 -3.76 -9.67
N MET A 72 7.44 -4.11 -10.91
CA MET A 72 8.34 -4.02 -12.06
C MET A 72 8.83 -2.58 -12.28
N LYS A 73 10.15 -2.42 -12.41
CA LYS A 73 10.78 -1.18 -12.89
C LYS A 73 10.96 -1.25 -14.40
N ALA A 74 10.77 -0.12 -15.09
CA ALA A 74 10.86 -0.05 -16.55
C ALA A 74 12.19 -0.58 -17.12
N VAL A 75 13.31 -0.34 -16.43
CA VAL A 75 14.64 -0.84 -16.82
C VAL A 75 14.73 -2.37 -16.84
N ASN A 76 13.91 -3.06 -16.04
CA ASN A 76 13.93 -4.53 -15.92
C ASN A 76 12.78 -5.18 -16.70
N LYS A 77 12.08 -4.44 -17.57
CA LYS A 77 10.89 -4.94 -18.26
C LYS A 77 11.15 -6.26 -19.01
N GLY A 78 12.25 -6.36 -19.75
CA GLY A 78 12.59 -7.58 -20.50
C GLY A 78 12.76 -8.83 -19.63
N ILE A 79 13.27 -8.68 -18.41
CA ILE A 79 13.44 -9.80 -17.46
C ILE A 79 12.09 -10.25 -16.93
N TYR A 80 11.22 -9.30 -16.56
CA TYR A 80 9.84 -9.62 -16.13
C TYR A 80 9.05 -10.27 -17.27
N ASP A 81 9.18 -9.74 -18.49
CA ASP A 81 8.54 -10.28 -19.69
C ASP A 81 9.02 -11.70 -20.00
N SER A 82 10.30 -12.01 -19.76
CA SER A 82 10.84 -13.37 -19.91
C SER A 82 10.31 -14.32 -18.83
N LEU A 83 10.38 -13.93 -17.55
CA LEU A 83 9.94 -14.77 -16.43
C LEU A 83 8.45 -15.14 -16.50
N GLN A 84 7.58 -14.19 -16.87
CA GLN A 84 6.13 -14.40 -16.93
C GLN A 84 5.69 -15.34 -18.06
N THR A 85 6.59 -15.72 -18.98
CA THR A 85 6.26 -16.72 -20.03
C THR A 85 6.05 -18.12 -19.47
N VAL A 86 6.66 -18.43 -18.32
CA VAL A 86 6.61 -19.76 -17.69
C VAL A 86 6.27 -19.72 -16.20
N SER A 87 6.51 -18.59 -15.53
CA SER A 87 6.33 -18.43 -14.09
C SER A 87 5.10 -17.59 -13.77
N VAL A 88 4.39 -17.93 -12.69
CA VAL A 88 3.34 -17.06 -12.14
C VAL A 88 3.98 -15.94 -11.32
N MET A 89 3.75 -14.69 -11.71
CA MET A 89 4.18 -13.51 -10.96
C MET A 89 3.15 -13.21 -9.86
N THR A 90 3.58 -12.88 -8.64
CA THR A 90 2.63 -12.64 -7.53
C THR A 90 2.14 -11.19 -7.45
N THR A 91 3.03 -10.23 -7.70
CA THR A 91 2.74 -8.80 -7.42
C THR A 91 2.46 -8.05 -8.71
N HIS A 92 1.26 -7.48 -8.82
CA HIS A 92 0.85 -6.65 -9.95
C HIS A 92 0.62 -5.19 -9.56
N ALA A 93 0.89 -4.26 -10.50
CA ALA A 93 0.80 -2.83 -10.24
C ALA A 93 -0.63 -2.30 -10.40
N LEU A 94 -1.15 -1.61 -9.39
CA LEU A 94 -2.49 -0.99 -9.43
C LEU A 94 -2.67 0.11 -10.48
N GLY A 95 -1.55 0.66 -10.99
CA GLY A 95 -1.50 1.93 -11.70
C GLY A 95 -1.39 3.14 -10.76
N GLY A 96 -1.28 4.33 -11.33
CA GLY A 96 -1.14 5.56 -10.54
C GLY A 96 -2.39 5.89 -9.70
N LYS A 97 -2.23 6.74 -8.67
CA LYS A 97 -3.30 7.07 -7.71
C LYS A 97 -4.59 7.56 -8.39
N ASN A 98 -4.48 8.37 -9.44
CA ASN A 98 -5.66 8.85 -10.16
C ASN A 98 -6.46 7.71 -10.81
N LYS A 99 -5.80 6.66 -11.33
CA LYS A 99 -6.50 5.47 -11.85
C LYS A 99 -7.29 4.81 -10.73
N VAL A 100 -6.64 4.55 -9.59
CA VAL A 100 -7.25 3.93 -8.40
C VAL A 100 -8.43 4.75 -7.89
N PHE A 101 -8.24 6.05 -7.66
CA PHE A 101 -9.31 6.93 -7.20
C PHE A 101 -10.47 7.02 -8.20
N LYS A 102 -10.19 7.08 -9.50
CA LYS A 102 -11.21 7.06 -10.55
C LYS A 102 -12.05 5.78 -10.51
N MET A 103 -11.41 4.62 -10.38
CA MET A 103 -12.13 3.35 -10.24
C MET A 103 -13.00 3.33 -8.98
N LEU A 104 -12.48 3.86 -7.86
CA LEU A 104 -13.20 3.93 -6.60
C LEU A 104 -14.41 4.87 -6.65
N SER A 105 -14.29 6.09 -7.22
CA SER A 105 -15.43 7.03 -7.31
C SER A 105 -16.54 6.59 -8.25
N GLN A 106 -16.18 5.90 -9.34
CA GLN A 106 -17.15 5.40 -10.31
C GLN A 106 -17.91 4.18 -9.76
N SER A 107 -17.47 3.61 -8.64
CA SER A 107 -18.07 2.44 -8.03
C SER A 107 -18.90 2.81 -6.80
N ASN A 108 -20.16 2.38 -6.81
CA ASN A 108 -21.02 2.50 -5.62
C ASN A 108 -20.56 1.61 -4.46
N ASN A 109 -19.62 0.69 -4.71
CA ASN A 109 -19.19 -0.31 -3.74
C ASN A 109 -18.21 0.20 -2.68
N PHE A 110 -17.82 1.47 -2.69
CA PHE A 110 -16.85 2.04 -1.73
C PHE A 110 -17.34 3.28 -0.99
N LYS A 111 -18.64 3.62 -1.11
CA LYS A 111 -19.23 4.78 -0.45
C LYS A 111 -19.11 4.73 1.08
N ASP A 112 -18.96 3.53 1.64
CA ASP A 112 -18.75 3.28 3.07
C ASP A 112 -17.43 3.82 3.61
N VAL A 113 -16.44 4.08 2.74
CA VAL A 113 -15.10 4.54 3.13
C VAL A 113 -14.54 5.66 2.24
N LEU A 114 -15.14 5.93 1.08
CA LEU A 114 -14.57 6.88 0.12
C LEU A 114 -14.76 8.32 0.59
N ILE A 115 -13.64 9.02 0.80
CA ILE A 115 -13.61 10.46 1.01
C ILE A 115 -13.87 11.14 -0.35
N PRO A 116 -14.80 12.12 -0.43
CA PRO A 116 -15.03 12.88 -1.65
C PRO A 116 -13.70 13.41 -2.23
N TYR A 117 -13.53 13.31 -3.55
CA TYR A 117 -12.31 13.83 -4.17
C TYR A 117 -12.60 14.44 -5.53
N ARG A 118 -11.70 15.33 -5.96
CA ARG A 118 -11.70 15.91 -7.30
C ARG A 118 -10.28 16.02 -7.83
N LEU A 119 -10.08 15.62 -9.08
CA LEU A 119 -8.83 15.91 -9.79
C LEU A 119 -8.81 17.41 -10.09
N VAL A 120 -7.75 18.10 -9.65
CA VAL A 120 -7.56 19.52 -9.89
C VAL A 120 -7.09 19.71 -11.32
N LYS A 121 -7.94 20.34 -12.14
CA LYS A 121 -7.68 20.70 -13.53
C LYS A 121 -7.72 22.21 -13.74
N LYS A 122 -8.42 22.93 -12.86
CA LYS A 122 -8.59 24.39 -12.88
C LYS A 122 -8.78 24.94 -11.46
N PRO A 123 -8.51 26.23 -11.20
CA PRO A 123 -8.56 26.79 -9.86
C PRO A 123 -9.91 26.61 -9.15
N GLU A 124 -11.01 26.64 -9.91
CA GLU A 124 -12.35 26.48 -9.35
C GLU A 124 -12.57 25.09 -8.74
N ASP A 125 -11.78 24.07 -9.13
CA ASP A 125 -11.86 22.75 -8.51
C ASP A 125 -11.48 22.80 -7.02
N ILE A 126 -10.50 23.65 -6.67
CA ILE A 126 -10.04 23.87 -5.29
C ILE A 126 -10.99 24.82 -4.57
N LEU A 127 -11.32 25.97 -5.17
CA LEU A 127 -12.16 26.99 -4.55
C LEU A 127 -13.56 26.44 -4.22
N ASN A 128 -14.18 25.67 -5.11
CA ASN A 128 -15.48 25.05 -4.84
C ASN A 128 -15.42 24.02 -3.70
N PHE A 129 -14.31 23.28 -3.60
CA PHE A 129 -14.10 22.34 -2.49
C PHE A 129 -13.88 23.07 -1.17
N LEU A 130 -13.08 24.14 -1.18
CA LEU A 130 -12.81 24.96 -0.01
C LEU A 130 -14.09 25.62 0.51
N SER A 131 -14.87 26.25 -0.37
CA SER A 131 -16.17 26.84 -0.02
C SER A 131 -17.13 25.80 0.58
N ARG A 132 -17.14 24.57 0.06
CA ARG A 132 -18.02 23.50 0.55
C ARG A 132 -17.59 22.89 1.88
N TYR A 133 -16.29 22.67 2.08
CA TYR A 133 -15.77 21.88 3.21
C TYR A 133 -15.00 22.69 4.25
N GLN A 134 -14.68 23.95 3.96
CA GLN A 134 -13.88 24.90 4.76
C GLN A 134 -12.43 24.48 5.03
N LYS A 135 -12.14 23.18 5.06
CA LYS A 135 -10.80 22.62 5.21
C LYS A 135 -10.59 21.48 4.23
N ILE A 136 -9.57 21.59 3.40
CA ILE A 136 -9.30 20.66 2.31
C ILE A 136 -7.85 20.22 2.31
N LEU A 137 -7.61 19.02 1.79
CA LEU A 137 -6.31 18.43 1.58
C LEU A 137 -6.00 18.35 0.08
N LEU A 138 -4.83 18.83 -0.29
CA LEU A 138 -4.25 18.74 -1.62
C LEU A 138 -3.12 17.72 -1.58
N LYS A 139 -3.21 16.67 -2.41
CA LYS A 139 -2.12 15.70 -2.61
C LYS A 139 -1.81 15.47 -4.09
N PRO A 140 -0.54 15.31 -4.49
CA PRO A 140 -0.20 15.01 -5.87
C PRO A 140 -0.77 13.64 -6.28
N VAL A 141 -1.17 13.52 -7.55
CA VAL A 141 -1.54 12.23 -8.16
C VAL A 141 -0.35 11.26 -8.17
N PHE A 142 0.85 11.81 -8.36
CA PHE A 142 2.10 11.06 -8.42
C PHE A 142 3.02 11.49 -7.28
N SER A 143 2.70 11.09 -6.04
CA SER A 143 3.62 11.20 -4.92
C SER A 143 3.72 9.88 -4.16
N ASN A 144 4.96 9.52 -3.82
CA ASN A 144 5.23 8.49 -2.83
C ASN A 144 5.53 9.17 -1.49
N GLN A 145 5.25 8.48 -0.38
CA GLN A 145 5.72 8.85 0.96
C GLN A 145 5.17 10.17 1.55
N GLY A 146 3.96 10.58 1.19
CA GLY A 146 3.29 11.72 1.83
C GLY A 146 3.92 13.10 1.54
N ARG A 147 4.79 13.22 0.54
CA ARG A 147 5.43 14.49 0.19
C ARG A 147 4.50 15.40 -0.60
N ASN A 148 4.72 16.71 -0.45
CA ASN A 148 3.97 17.77 -1.11
C ASN A 148 2.46 17.70 -0.84
N ILE A 149 2.08 17.30 0.38
CA ILE A 149 0.71 17.35 0.84
C ILE A 149 0.50 18.69 1.52
N TYR A 150 -0.59 19.37 1.14
CA TYR A 150 -0.95 20.67 1.68
C TYR A 150 -2.36 20.63 2.24
N VAL A 151 -2.61 21.42 3.27
CA VAL A 151 -3.95 21.69 3.79
C VAL A 151 -4.26 23.16 3.56
N ILE A 152 -5.44 23.42 2.99
CA ILE A 152 -5.99 24.77 2.89
C ILE A 152 -7.20 24.83 3.83
N GLU A 153 -7.20 25.81 4.73
CA GLU A 153 -8.27 26.06 5.69
C GLU A 153 -8.77 27.50 5.54
N GLN A 154 -10.08 27.68 5.44
CA GLN A 154 -10.73 28.97 5.38
C GLN A 154 -11.49 29.22 6.69
N CYS A 155 -11.16 30.33 7.35
CA CYS A 155 -11.78 30.79 8.58
C CYS A 155 -12.19 32.26 8.40
N GLY A 156 -13.43 32.48 7.96
CA GLY A 156 -13.88 33.80 7.52
C GLY A 156 -13.07 34.28 6.31
N ASP A 157 -12.50 35.47 6.40
CA ASP A 157 -11.69 36.08 5.32
C ASP A 157 -10.23 35.61 5.32
N LYS A 158 -9.82 34.81 6.32
CA LYS A 158 -8.45 34.30 6.43
C LYS A 158 -8.36 32.92 5.82
N ILE A 159 -7.42 32.75 4.89
CA ILE A 159 -7.07 31.46 4.33
C ILE A 159 -5.71 31.05 4.89
N THR A 160 -5.58 29.84 5.39
CA THR A 160 -4.30 29.29 5.83
C THR A 160 -3.91 28.15 4.92
N LEU A 161 -2.69 28.21 4.39
CA LEU A 161 -2.04 27.10 3.70
C LEU A 161 -0.98 26.50 4.63
N SER A 162 -1.09 25.22 4.91
CA SER A 162 -0.13 24.49 5.73
C SER A 162 0.46 23.30 4.98
N ASP A 163 1.73 23.01 5.24
CA ASP A 163 2.33 21.69 4.99
C ASP A 163 2.75 21.05 6.33
N ASP A 164 3.52 19.96 6.27
CA ASP A 164 3.94 19.26 7.49
C ASP A 164 4.84 20.07 8.43
N MET A 165 5.43 21.18 7.96
CA MET A 165 6.44 21.96 8.67
C MET A 165 6.07 23.44 8.82
N THR A 166 5.31 23.99 7.89
CA THR A 166 5.05 25.42 7.77
C THR A 166 3.57 25.71 7.66
N SER A 167 3.18 26.89 8.09
CA SER A 167 1.82 27.39 7.97
C SER A 167 1.85 28.88 7.64
N THR A 168 1.20 29.26 6.54
CA THR A 168 1.17 30.62 6.03
C THR A 168 -0.28 31.09 5.89
N THR A 169 -0.58 32.28 6.41
CA THR A 169 -1.89 32.92 6.18
C THR A 169 -1.83 33.73 4.88
N LEU A 170 -2.84 33.58 4.06
CA LEU A 170 -3.01 34.18 2.74
C LEU A 170 -4.36 34.90 2.68
N SER A 171 -4.44 35.94 1.84
CA SER A 171 -5.72 36.47 1.39
C SER A 171 -6.30 35.59 0.26
N GLU A 172 -7.56 35.79 -0.10
CA GLU A 172 -8.15 35.13 -1.28
C GLU A 172 -7.45 35.55 -2.58
N GLU A 173 -7.01 36.80 -2.68
CA GLU A 173 -6.28 37.34 -3.84
C GLU A 173 -4.91 36.65 -4.02
N ASP A 174 -4.23 36.32 -2.91
CA ASP A 174 -2.94 35.62 -2.93
C ASP A 174 -3.06 34.12 -3.24
N LEU A 175 -4.23 33.52 -2.99
CA LEU A 175 -4.44 32.08 -3.17
C LEU A 175 -4.49 31.67 -4.64
N LEU A 176 -5.11 32.49 -5.50
CA LEU A 176 -5.31 32.16 -6.92
C LEU A 176 -3.99 31.99 -7.69
N PRO A 177 -3.01 32.92 -7.61
CA PRO A 177 -1.70 32.75 -8.23
C PRO A 177 -1.01 31.48 -7.74
N LEU A 178 -1.05 31.22 -6.43
CA LEU A 178 -0.43 30.04 -5.83
C LEU A 178 -1.05 28.73 -6.34
N ILE A 179 -2.38 28.69 -6.51
CA ILE A 179 -3.05 27.54 -7.12
C ILE A 179 -2.55 27.30 -8.54
N ASN A 180 -2.48 28.36 -9.34
CA ASN A 180 -2.06 28.26 -10.74
C ASN A 180 -0.62 27.73 -10.86
N ASP A 181 0.29 28.26 -10.05
CA ASP A 181 1.71 27.93 -10.14
C ASP A 181 2.06 26.58 -9.51
N LYS A 182 1.41 26.23 -8.39
CA LYS A 182 1.84 25.11 -7.54
C LYS A 182 0.97 23.85 -7.67
N PHE A 183 -0.33 24.01 -7.92
CA PHE A 183 -1.30 22.90 -7.82
C PHE A 183 -1.92 22.48 -9.15
N LEU A 184 -1.90 23.33 -10.19
CA LEU A 184 -2.34 22.94 -11.54
C LEU A 184 -1.31 22.07 -12.28
N LYS A 185 -0.01 22.33 -12.08
CA LYS A 185 1.11 21.59 -12.71
C LYS A 185 2.12 21.24 -11.62
N PRO A 186 1.93 20.15 -10.85
CA PRO A 186 1.66 18.78 -11.31
C PRO A 186 0.37 18.15 -10.74
N ASN A 187 -0.65 17.91 -11.58
CA ASN A 187 -1.85 17.07 -11.30
C ASN A 187 -2.09 16.73 -9.82
N TYR A 188 -2.77 17.61 -9.08
CA TYR A 188 -3.19 17.36 -7.70
C TYR A 188 -4.59 16.77 -7.63
N ILE A 189 -4.90 16.09 -6.53
CA ILE A 189 -6.29 15.83 -6.14
C ILE A 189 -6.62 16.64 -4.88
N CYS A 190 -7.86 17.10 -4.83
CA CYS A 190 -8.45 17.82 -3.72
C CYS A 190 -9.46 16.91 -3.00
N GLN A 191 -9.40 16.88 -1.67
CA GLN A 191 -10.32 16.13 -0.79
C GLN A 191 -10.72 17.02 0.40
N PRO A 192 -11.88 16.82 1.03
CA PRO A 192 -12.11 17.32 2.39
C PRO A 192 -10.98 16.86 3.30
N PHE A 193 -10.55 17.73 4.22
CA PHE A 193 -9.59 17.32 5.24
C PHE A 193 -10.28 16.34 6.20
N PHE A 194 -9.83 15.08 6.16
CA PHE A 194 -10.36 14.03 7.02
C PHE A 194 -9.55 13.98 8.31
N GLU A 195 -10.15 14.44 9.41
CA GLU A 195 -9.45 14.63 10.68
C GLU A 195 -9.12 13.30 11.38
N SER A 196 -8.02 12.67 11.01
CA SER A 196 -7.51 11.44 11.64
C SER A 196 -6.34 11.78 12.56
N LYS A 197 -6.65 12.27 13.76
CA LYS A 197 -5.67 12.70 14.78
C LYS A 197 -5.90 12.03 16.13
N THR A 198 -4.82 11.72 16.84
CA THR A 198 -4.90 11.25 18.22
C THR A 198 -5.46 12.35 19.13
N LYS A 199 -5.83 12.00 20.37
CA LYS A 199 -6.27 13.01 21.37
C LYS A 199 -5.20 14.06 21.66
N GLU A 200 -3.93 13.71 21.49
CA GLU A 200 -2.77 14.58 21.64
C GLU A 200 -2.48 15.40 20.37
N GLY A 201 -3.30 15.25 19.31
CA GLY A 201 -3.22 16.02 18.08
C GLY A 201 -2.27 15.46 17.02
N HIS A 202 -1.72 14.26 17.21
CA HIS A 202 -0.81 13.65 16.25
C HIS A 202 -1.58 13.01 15.08
N PRO A 203 -1.23 13.29 13.81
CA PRO A 203 -1.86 12.63 12.67
C PRO A 203 -1.58 11.12 12.68
N PHE A 204 -2.58 10.32 12.34
CA PHE A 204 -2.41 8.88 12.20
C PHE A 204 -3.23 8.32 11.03
N ASP A 205 -2.81 7.16 10.55
CA ASP A 205 -3.62 6.27 9.73
C ASP A 205 -3.56 4.85 10.29
N ILE A 206 -4.55 4.02 9.97
CA ILE A 206 -4.62 2.61 10.32
C ILE A 206 -4.36 1.81 9.05
N ARG A 207 -3.23 1.10 9.02
CA ARG A 207 -2.89 0.15 7.96
C ARG A 207 -3.67 -1.14 8.19
N LEU A 208 -4.49 -1.53 7.22
CA LEU A 208 -4.92 -2.92 7.04
C LEU A 208 -3.94 -3.60 6.08
N HIS A 209 -3.22 -4.60 6.57
CA HIS A 209 -2.35 -5.44 5.76
C HIS A 209 -3.04 -6.78 5.53
N VAL A 210 -3.37 -7.08 4.28
CA VAL A 210 -4.13 -8.27 3.89
C VAL A 210 -3.42 -9.01 2.76
N ARG A 211 -3.57 -10.33 2.74
CA ARG A 211 -2.99 -11.22 1.72
C ARG A 211 -3.97 -12.32 1.35
N LYS A 212 -3.83 -12.89 0.16
CA LYS A 212 -4.44 -14.19 -0.13
C LYS A 212 -3.77 -15.29 0.69
N ASN A 213 -4.53 -16.32 1.04
CA ASN A 213 -4.06 -17.45 1.85
C ASN A 213 -3.98 -18.75 1.01
N GLU A 214 -3.87 -19.90 1.67
CA GLU A 214 -3.78 -21.24 1.04
C GLU A 214 -5.00 -21.64 0.20
N LYS A 215 -6.10 -20.89 0.28
CA LYS A 215 -7.32 -21.09 -0.52
C LYS A 215 -7.50 -20.01 -1.59
N GLY A 216 -6.51 -19.15 -1.79
CA GLY A 216 -6.61 -17.98 -2.66
C GLY A 216 -7.58 -16.91 -2.13
N GLN A 217 -7.95 -16.97 -0.84
CA GLN A 217 -8.91 -16.05 -0.23
C GLN A 217 -8.22 -14.95 0.57
N TRP A 218 -8.76 -13.73 0.52
CA TRP A 218 -8.27 -12.60 1.30
C TRP A 218 -8.39 -12.83 2.81
N GLN A 219 -7.26 -12.68 3.50
CA GLN A 219 -7.09 -12.85 4.93
C GLN A 219 -6.34 -11.64 5.53
N LYS A 220 -6.74 -11.27 6.74
CA LYS A 220 -6.03 -10.29 7.57
C LYS A 220 -4.67 -10.85 8.00
N VAL A 221 -3.60 -10.12 7.69
CA VAL A 221 -2.27 -10.35 8.28
C VAL A 221 -2.13 -9.51 9.54
N LYS A 222 -2.28 -8.18 9.41
CA LYS A 222 -2.14 -7.25 10.54
C LYS A 222 -2.99 -6.01 10.38
N ILE A 223 -3.44 -5.45 11.50
CA ILE A 223 -4.05 -4.13 11.59
C ILE A 223 -3.21 -3.33 12.58
N TYR A 224 -2.65 -2.21 12.15
CA TYR A 224 -1.82 -1.39 13.01
C TYR A 224 -1.90 0.10 12.67
N PRO A 225 -2.12 0.96 13.67
CA PRO A 225 -1.96 2.41 13.53
C PRO A 225 -0.51 2.80 13.27
N ARG A 226 -0.33 3.82 12.44
CA ARG A 226 0.90 4.53 12.15
C ARG A 226 0.71 5.98 12.56
N ILE A 227 1.54 6.48 13.46
CA ILE A 227 1.38 7.78 14.11
C ILE A 227 2.54 8.68 13.70
N GLY A 228 2.25 9.84 13.11
CA GLY A 228 3.23 10.86 12.74
C GLY A 228 3.55 11.76 13.93
N LEU A 229 4.69 11.53 14.57
CA LEU A 229 5.15 12.35 15.70
C LEU A 229 5.84 13.62 15.18
N GLY A 230 5.51 14.77 15.78
CA GLY A 230 6.07 16.07 15.39
C GLY A 230 5.64 16.55 14.00
N ARG A 231 4.53 16.01 13.47
CA ARG A 231 3.97 16.36 12.15
C ARG A 231 2.57 16.94 12.30
N HIS A 232 2.18 17.81 11.38
CA HIS A 232 0.86 18.44 11.39
C HIS A 232 -0.17 17.74 10.52
N ILE A 233 0.26 17.07 9.44
CA ILE A 233 -0.63 16.57 8.39
C ILE A 233 -0.44 15.07 8.15
N THR A 234 0.80 14.59 7.99
CA THR A 234 1.04 13.20 7.56
C THR A 234 1.50 12.28 8.70
N SER A 235 1.05 11.03 8.63
CA SER A 235 1.36 9.94 9.56
C SER A 235 2.52 9.04 9.10
N ASN A 236 3.25 9.47 8.07
CA ASN A 236 4.20 8.60 7.39
C ASN A 236 5.44 8.29 8.26
N ILE A 237 5.53 7.05 8.74
CA ILE A 237 6.63 6.52 9.57
C ILE A 237 8.00 6.79 8.95
N SER A 238 8.14 6.76 7.62
CA SER A 238 9.43 6.99 6.96
C SER A 238 9.97 8.42 7.15
N GLN A 239 9.16 9.32 7.70
CA GLN A 239 9.48 10.72 7.98
C GLN A 239 9.47 11.04 9.49
N GLY A 240 9.53 10.01 10.34
CA GLY A 240 9.39 10.11 11.79
C GLY A 240 8.00 9.65 12.25
N GLY A 241 7.93 8.91 13.36
CA GLY A 241 6.68 8.36 13.87
C GLY A 241 6.83 7.01 14.57
N GLY A 242 5.71 6.39 14.90
CA GLY A 242 5.65 5.09 15.57
C GLY A 242 4.49 4.21 15.08
N ILE A 243 4.56 2.92 15.39
CA ILE A 243 3.44 2.00 15.27
C ILE A 243 2.88 1.68 16.65
N SER A 244 1.60 1.31 16.70
CA SER A 244 0.96 0.86 17.94
C SER A 244 0.16 -0.42 17.72
N PRO A 245 -0.06 -1.26 18.75
CA PRO A 245 -1.07 -2.29 18.68
C PRO A 245 -2.47 -1.67 18.59
N ILE A 246 -3.33 -2.21 17.72
CA ILE A 246 -4.64 -1.61 17.41
C ILE A 246 -5.57 -1.47 18.63
N VAL A 247 -5.61 -2.45 19.53
CA VAL A 247 -6.53 -2.45 20.69
C VAL A 247 -6.22 -1.33 21.70
N PRO A 248 -5.00 -1.20 22.25
CA PRO A 248 -4.69 -0.11 23.17
C PRO A 248 -4.81 1.26 22.47
N PHE A 249 -4.43 1.37 21.20
CA PHE A 249 -4.58 2.60 20.44
C PHE A 249 -6.05 3.05 20.34
N LEU A 250 -6.96 2.15 19.96
CA LEU A 250 -8.37 2.48 19.82
C LEU A 250 -9.02 2.82 21.17
N LYS A 251 -8.67 2.09 22.24
CA LYS A 251 -9.15 2.40 23.60
C LYS A 251 -8.73 3.79 24.05
N ALA A 252 -7.46 4.16 23.83
CA ALA A 252 -6.94 5.47 24.22
C ALA A 252 -7.65 6.62 23.47
N ASN A 253 -7.88 6.45 22.16
CA ASN A 253 -8.34 7.54 21.29
C ASN A 253 -9.87 7.62 21.12
N PHE A 254 -10.59 6.50 21.22
CA PHE A 254 -12.02 6.45 20.84
C PHE A 254 -12.98 6.07 21.96
N GLY A 255 -12.49 5.87 23.20
CA GLY A 255 -13.36 5.56 24.34
C GLY A 255 -14.29 4.38 24.01
N ASP A 256 -15.58 4.48 24.35
CA ASP A 256 -16.54 3.39 24.18
C ASP A 256 -16.75 2.91 22.73
N ASN A 257 -16.45 3.75 21.73
CA ASN A 257 -16.58 3.41 20.32
C ASN A 257 -15.49 2.45 19.81
N TRP A 258 -14.44 2.17 20.61
CA TRP A 258 -13.28 1.39 20.18
C TRP A 258 -13.63 0.00 19.63
N LYS A 259 -14.64 -0.67 20.21
CA LYS A 259 -15.07 -2.01 19.78
C LYS A 259 -15.73 -2.00 18.41
N ASP A 260 -16.58 -1.01 18.15
CA ASP A 260 -17.29 -0.89 16.88
C ASP A 260 -16.30 -0.56 15.75
N ILE A 261 -15.40 0.40 15.98
CA ILE A 261 -14.36 0.77 15.03
C ILE A 261 -13.49 -0.46 14.71
N LYS A 262 -13.04 -1.21 15.73
CA LYS A 262 -12.27 -2.44 15.53
C LYS A 262 -13.03 -3.45 14.65
N ARG A 263 -14.30 -3.70 14.95
CA ARG A 263 -15.15 -4.63 14.20
C ARG A 263 -15.27 -4.21 12.72
N ARG A 264 -15.50 -2.93 12.46
CA ARG A 264 -15.58 -2.38 11.09
C ARG A 264 -14.25 -2.51 10.33
N LEU A 265 -13.12 -2.23 10.99
CA LEU A 265 -11.79 -2.43 10.40
C LEU A 265 -11.53 -3.90 10.06
N GLU A 266 -11.90 -4.84 10.93
CA GLU A 266 -11.75 -6.28 10.67
C GLU A 266 -12.65 -6.76 9.52
N GLN A 267 -13.87 -6.24 9.42
CA GLN A 267 -14.76 -6.52 8.28
C GLN A 267 -14.15 -5.99 6.97
N LEU A 268 -13.56 -4.80 6.99
CA LEU A 268 -12.89 -4.21 5.82
C LEU A 268 -11.68 -5.03 5.35
N CYS A 269 -10.95 -5.72 6.25
CA CYS A 269 -9.86 -6.62 5.84
C CYS A 269 -10.31 -7.73 4.87
N VAL A 270 -11.57 -8.13 4.90
CA VAL A 270 -12.10 -9.18 4.01
C VAL A 270 -12.92 -8.59 2.88
N SER A 271 -13.78 -7.61 3.16
CA SER A 271 -14.73 -7.08 2.18
C SER A 271 -14.10 -6.10 1.19
N PHE A 272 -13.18 -5.25 1.63
CA PHE A 272 -12.52 -4.27 0.77
C PHE A 272 -11.72 -4.93 -0.35
N PRO A 273 -10.76 -5.83 -0.08
CA PRO A 273 -9.90 -6.35 -1.13
C PRO A 273 -10.69 -7.19 -2.17
N LYS A 274 -11.72 -7.93 -1.74
CA LYS A 274 -12.64 -8.64 -2.65
C LYS A 274 -13.40 -7.71 -3.60
N ARG A 275 -13.86 -6.55 -3.12
CA ARG A 275 -14.52 -5.55 -3.97
C ARG A 275 -13.51 -4.87 -4.90
N PHE A 276 -12.30 -4.62 -4.41
CA PHE A 276 -11.27 -3.85 -5.08
C PHE A 276 -10.58 -4.62 -6.21
N GLU A 277 -10.30 -5.90 -5.99
CA GLU A 277 -9.70 -6.80 -6.99
C GLU A 277 -10.55 -6.89 -8.27
N ARG A 278 -11.87 -6.74 -8.18
CA ARG A 278 -12.79 -6.76 -9.34
C ARG A 278 -12.56 -5.64 -10.36
N PHE A 279 -11.76 -4.63 -10.04
CA PHE A 279 -11.35 -3.61 -11.01
C PHE A 279 -10.23 -4.06 -11.94
N TYR A 280 -9.64 -5.22 -11.68
CA TYR A 280 -8.49 -5.75 -12.38
C TYR A 280 -8.83 -7.08 -13.02
N ASP A 281 -8.22 -7.31 -14.19
CA ASP A 281 -8.31 -8.55 -14.98
C ASP A 281 -7.25 -9.58 -14.57
N TYR A 282 -6.48 -9.28 -13.52
CA TYR A 282 -5.48 -10.15 -12.91
C TYR A 282 -5.69 -10.26 -11.40
N GLU A 283 -5.16 -11.34 -10.83
CA GLU A 283 -5.20 -11.58 -9.40
C GLU A 283 -4.22 -10.70 -8.64
N LEU A 284 -4.62 -10.21 -7.47
CA LEU A 284 -3.73 -9.53 -6.53
C LEU A 284 -3.37 -10.48 -5.38
N ASP A 285 -2.13 -10.43 -4.89
CA ASP A 285 -1.67 -11.28 -3.78
C ASP A 285 -1.81 -10.58 -2.41
N ALA A 286 -1.62 -9.26 -2.37
CA ALA A 286 -1.53 -8.48 -1.15
C ALA A 286 -2.05 -7.06 -1.33
N LEU A 287 -2.58 -6.48 -0.26
CA LEU A 287 -2.97 -5.08 -0.20
C LEU A 287 -2.59 -4.45 1.15
N GLY A 288 -2.02 -3.25 1.09
CA GLY A 288 -1.95 -2.30 2.19
C GLY A 288 -3.00 -1.22 1.99
N ILE A 289 -4.00 -1.20 2.87
CA ILE A 289 -5.11 -0.25 2.81
C ILE A 289 -4.94 0.73 3.98
N ASP A 290 -4.75 2.01 3.65
CA ASP A 290 -4.50 3.08 4.61
C ASP A 290 -5.81 3.81 4.89
N LEU A 291 -6.26 3.78 6.14
CA LEU A 291 -7.54 4.33 6.57
C LEU A 291 -7.33 5.39 7.66
N GLY A 292 -8.00 6.53 7.53
CA GLY A 292 -8.20 7.46 8.64
C GLY A 292 -9.41 7.06 9.48
N VAL A 293 -9.41 7.46 10.75
CA VAL A 293 -10.60 7.39 11.61
C VAL A 293 -10.81 8.75 12.27
N ASN A 294 -11.96 9.38 12.04
CA ASN A 294 -12.25 10.70 12.61
C ASN A 294 -12.79 10.61 14.05
N PRO A 295 -12.91 11.72 14.81
CA PRO A 295 -13.38 11.70 16.20
C PRO A 295 -14.76 11.04 16.39
N GLN A 296 -15.61 11.04 15.35
CA GLN A 296 -16.93 10.40 15.34
C GLN A 296 -16.85 8.88 15.08
N GLY A 297 -15.66 8.34 14.80
CA GLY A 297 -15.46 6.93 14.48
C GLY A 297 -15.79 6.58 13.02
N GLU A 298 -15.95 7.56 12.15
CA GLU A 298 -16.10 7.33 10.71
C GLU A 298 -14.76 6.94 10.09
N ILE A 299 -14.80 6.08 9.08
CA ILE A 299 -13.60 5.52 8.45
C ILE A 299 -13.47 6.11 7.05
N GLY A 300 -12.30 6.69 6.75
CA GLY A 300 -12.00 7.32 5.47
C GLY A 300 -10.80 6.66 4.78
N LEU A 301 -10.91 6.31 3.51
CA LEU A 301 -9.83 5.72 2.72
C LEU A 301 -8.82 6.77 2.28
N PHE A 302 -7.55 6.60 2.68
CA PHE A 302 -6.45 7.48 2.31
C PHE A 302 -5.69 6.97 1.07
N GLU A 303 -5.35 5.68 1.05
CA GLU A 303 -4.52 5.06 0.01
C GLU A 303 -4.69 3.52 -0.03
N VAL A 304 -4.40 2.92 -1.19
CA VAL A 304 -4.34 1.47 -1.40
C VAL A 304 -3.06 1.12 -2.17
N ASN A 305 -2.31 0.12 -1.72
CA ASN A 305 -1.03 -0.31 -2.29
C ASN A 305 -0.98 -1.84 -2.48
N THR A 306 -0.46 -2.35 -3.60
CA THR A 306 -0.28 -3.81 -3.83
C THR A 306 1.01 -4.40 -3.31
N TYR A 307 1.98 -3.57 -2.93
CA TYR A 307 3.24 -4.03 -2.36
C TYR A 307 3.45 -3.41 -0.97
N PRO A 308 2.63 -3.79 0.02
CA PRO A 308 2.72 -3.22 1.35
C PRO A 308 3.99 -3.69 2.07
N GLY A 309 4.72 -2.73 2.66
CA GLY A 309 5.84 -3.05 3.53
C GLY A 309 5.40 -3.73 4.82
N GLN A 310 6.18 -4.72 5.26
CA GLN A 310 5.92 -5.61 6.39
C GLN A 310 6.92 -5.42 7.55
N GLN A 311 7.51 -4.23 7.64
CA GLN A 311 8.40 -3.87 8.73
C GLN A 311 7.68 -4.12 10.07
N PHE A 312 8.35 -4.76 11.02
CA PHE A 312 7.85 -5.13 12.36
C PHE A 312 6.96 -6.39 12.46
N PHE A 313 6.71 -7.14 11.39
CA PHE A 313 5.91 -8.39 11.43
C PHE A 313 6.27 -9.38 10.30
N TYR A 314 7.58 -9.56 10.08
CA TYR A 314 8.08 -10.39 8.99
C TYR A 314 7.60 -11.84 9.07
N ALA A 315 7.53 -12.42 10.26
CA ALA A 315 7.11 -13.81 10.44
C ALA A 315 5.63 -14.00 10.12
N GLU A 316 4.76 -13.14 10.67
CA GLU A 316 3.32 -13.19 10.41
C GLU A 316 2.99 -12.96 8.92
N ASP A 317 3.72 -12.04 8.25
CA ASP A 317 3.59 -11.84 6.80
C ASP A 317 4.07 -13.06 6.00
N SER A 318 5.20 -13.65 6.40
CA SER A 318 5.80 -14.80 5.69
C SER A 318 4.92 -16.03 5.76
N GLU A 319 4.26 -16.28 6.90
CA GLU A 319 3.34 -17.42 7.08
C GLU A 319 2.22 -17.39 6.04
N VAL A 320 1.45 -16.29 5.98
CA VAL A 320 0.33 -16.16 5.03
C VAL A 320 0.82 -16.11 3.58
N ARG A 321 1.97 -15.47 3.34
CA ARG A 321 2.58 -15.38 2.01
C ARG A 321 3.00 -16.74 1.47
N VAL A 322 3.62 -17.60 2.30
CA VAL A 322 4.01 -18.97 1.90
C VAL A 322 2.79 -19.87 1.73
N SER A 323 1.76 -19.71 2.57
CA SER A 323 0.46 -20.37 2.35
C SER A 323 -0.12 -20.04 0.96
N TYR A 324 -0.02 -18.79 0.50
CA TYR A 324 -0.42 -18.44 -0.86
C TYR A 324 0.45 -19.06 -1.95
N TYR A 325 1.77 -19.23 -1.73
CA TYR A 325 2.60 -19.98 -2.67
C TYR A 325 2.11 -21.41 -2.82
N GLN A 326 1.74 -22.08 -1.72
CA GLN A 326 1.20 -23.44 -1.77
C GLN A 326 -0.06 -23.50 -2.64
N TYR A 327 -0.97 -22.53 -2.49
CA TYR A 327 -2.14 -22.39 -3.36
C TYR A 327 -1.76 -22.31 -4.84
N LEU A 328 -0.85 -21.39 -5.20
CA LEU A 328 -0.41 -21.20 -6.58
C LEU A 328 0.29 -22.44 -7.14
N LEU A 329 1.20 -23.04 -6.38
CA LEU A 329 1.93 -24.24 -6.76
C LEU A 329 0.98 -25.43 -6.94
N ASN A 330 -0.02 -25.59 -6.08
CA ASN A 330 -1.01 -26.65 -6.23
C ASN A 330 -1.85 -26.46 -7.49
N ARG A 331 -2.23 -25.21 -7.82
CA ARG A 331 -2.94 -24.90 -9.07
C ARG A 331 -2.10 -25.24 -10.29
N ILE A 332 -0.87 -24.72 -10.36
CA ILE A 332 0.07 -24.95 -11.49
C ILE A 332 0.31 -26.45 -11.71
N HIS A 333 0.54 -27.21 -10.64
CA HIS A 333 0.85 -28.64 -10.77
C HIS A 333 -0.40 -29.50 -11.02
N SER A 334 -1.61 -29.03 -10.69
CA SER A 334 -2.85 -29.71 -11.07
C SER A 334 -3.16 -29.51 -12.56
N ASP A 335 -2.95 -28.31 -13.08
CA ASP A 335 -3.19 -27.97 -14.49
C ASP A 335 -2.24 -28.69 -15.45
N ARG A 336 -1.05 -29.09 -14.99
CA ARG A 336 -0.05 -29.85 -15.79
C ARG A 336 -0.34 -31.35 -15.89
N VAL A 337 -1.26 -31.88 -15.07
CA VAL A 337 -1.63 -33.30 -15.03
C VAL A 337 -2.88 -33.59 -15.87
N GLN A 338 -3.63 -32.55 -16.27
CA GLN A 338 -4.70 -32.61 -17.26
C GLN A 338 -4.14 -32.34 -18.66
#